data_AF-A0A7S4Q6M2-F1
#
_entry.id   AF-A0A7S4Q6M2-F1
#
_cell.length_a   1.000
_cell.length_b   1.000
_cell.length_c   1.000
_cell.angle_alpha   90.00
_cell.angle_beta   90.00
_cell.angle_gamma   90.00
#
_symmetry.space_group_name_H-M   'P 1'
#
loop_
_entity.id
_entity.type
_entity.pdbx_description
1 polymer ?
#
loop_
_entity_poly.entity_id
_entity_poly.type
_entity_poly.pdbx_seq_one_letter_code
_entity_poly.pdbx_strand_id
1 'polypeptide(L)'
;VDAAACPGGRGGDAERPAMKSFAAGLAYWGMALLASDLLYYIGTMRVTQAILVLPHIPLMALMALMVLPEVEVRLYYPFGRKIAPYLKAAQDKVVEHMPCMSSLKALAGLSFYLGLCSLPRAVWLLPPVAFLGPLERVADPFAFLWPTFSLMILLYSACATMVVIFECLMGFLSEGSGPEKED
;
A
#
# COMPACT_ATOMS: atom_id res chain seq x y z
N VAL A 1 -48.13 -34.63 2.33
CA VAL A 1 -47.85 -33.33 1.69
C VAL A 1 -46.42 -32.96 2.06
N ASP A 2 -45.47 -33.74 1.58
CA ASP A 2 -44.71 -33.49 0.33
C ASP A 2 -43.78 -32.29 0.55
N ALA A 3 -42.48 -32.47 0.84
CA ALA A 3 -41.45 -32.97 -0.06
C ALA A 3 -41.46 -32.26 -1.43
N ALA A 4 -40.68 -31.18 -1.52
CA ALA A 4 -39.98 -30.81 -2.74
C ALA A 4 -38.56 -30.40 -2.35
N ALA A 5 -37.71 -31.43 -2.20
CA ALA A 5 -36.30 -31.30 -2.47
C ALA A 5 -36.10 -31.03 -3.97
N CYS A 6 -35.04 -30.31 -4.31
CA CYS A 6 -34.04 -30.66 -5.35
C CYS A 6 -33.23 -29.40 -5.77
N PRO A 7 -32.03 -29.54 -6.37
CA PRO A 7 -30.85 -30.14 -5.74
C PRO A 7 -29.55 -29.40 -6.15
N GLY A 8 -28.43 -29.77 -5.53
CA GLY A 8 -27.13 -29.92 -6.19
C GLY A 8 -26.59 -28.78 -7.07
N GLY A 9 -25.80 -27.91 -6.46
CA GLY A 9 -24.69 -27.22 -7.13
C GLY A 9 -23.37 -27.64 -6.49
N ARG A 10 -22.78 -28.73 -6.97
CA ARG A 10 -21.38 -29.06 -6.72
C ARG A 10 -20.49 -27.94 -7.25
N GLY A 11 -19.55 -27.53 -6.41
CA GLY A 11 -18.48 -26.59 -6.70
C GLY A 11 -18.05 -26.06 -5.34
N GLY A 12 -17.22 -26.77 -4.57
CA GLY A 12 -15.87 -27.04 -5.01
C GLY A 12 -15.05 -25.76 -5.16
N ASP A 13 -15.61 -24.59 -4.84
CA ASP A 13 -14.82 -23.41 -4.54
C ASP A 13 -14.25 -23.65 -3.15
N ALA A 14 -13.10 -24.32 -3.11
CA ALA A 14 -12.21 -24.20 -1.97
C ALA A 14 -12.15 -22.70 -1.64
N GLU A 15 -12.69 -22.30 -0.48
CA GLU A 15 -12.54 -20.97 0.08
C GLU A 15 -11.04 -20.68 0.08
N ARG A 16 -10.54 -20.07 -1.00
CA ARG A 16 -9.20 -19.55 -1.01
C ARG A 16 -9.21 -18.55 0.13
N PRO A 17 -8.35 -18.71 1.15
CA PRO A 17 -8.31 -17.75 2.24
C PRO A 17 -8.14 -16.38 1.60
N ALA A 18 -9.17 -15.53 1.75
CA ALA A 18 -9.20 -14.25 1.06
C ALA A 18 -8.00 -13.44 1.57
N MET A 19 -7.02 -13.30 0.68
CA MET A 19 -5.70 -12.83 1.01
C MET A 19 -5.81 -11.32 1.23
N LYS A 20 -5.58 -10.86 2.47
CA LYS A 20 -5.56 -9.43 2.79
C LYS A 20 -4.37 -8.78 2.07
N SER A 21 -4.58 -7.62 1.46
CA SER A 21 -3.53 -6.90 0.77
C SER A 21 -2.48 -6.41 1.77
N PHE A 22 -1.29 -7.02 1.73
CA PHE A 22 -0.14 -6.57 2.53
C PHE A 22 0.17 -5.09 2.27
N ALA A 23 0.11 -4.66 1.01
CA ALA A 23 0.34 -3.27 0.61
C ALA A 23 -0.68 -2.31 1.22
N ALA A 24 -1.96 -2.70 1.30
CA ALA A 24 -3.00 -1.90 1.95
C ALA A 24 -2.74 -1.77 3.45
N GLY A 25 -2.45 -2.89 4.14
CA GLY A 25 -2.10 -2.90 5.55
C GLY A 25 -0.89 -2.02 5.86
N LEU A 26 0.13 -2.09 5.02
CA LEU A 26 1.33 -1.26 5.14
C LEU A 26 1.03 0.23 4.94
N ALA A 27 0.20 0.58 3.95
CA ALA A 27 -0.20 1.96 3.72
C ALA A 27 -1.02 2.54 4.88
N TYR A 28 -1.94 1.75 5.46
CA TYR A 28 -2.68 2.15 6.67
C TYR A 28 -1.75 2.39 7.87
N TRP A 29 -0.77 1.52 8.08
CA TRP A 29 0.23 1.71 9.12
C TRP A 29 1.03 3.00 8.90
N GLY A 30 1.50 3.24 7.68
CA GLY A 30 2.20 4.47 7.31
C GLY A 30 1.35 5.72 7.55
N MET A 31 0.06 5.69 7.19
CA MET A 31 -0.88 6.78 7.47
C MET A 31 -1.02 7.07 8.96
N ALA A 32 -1.13 6.03 9.80
CA ALA A 32 -1.24 6.18 11.24
C ALA A 32 0.02 6.84 11.85
N LEU A 33 1.21 6.42 11.39
CA LEU A 33 2.47 7.02 11.83
C LEU A 33 2.59 8.49 11.41
N LEU A 34 2.27 8.81 10.15
CA LEU A 34 2.29 10.19 9.65
C LEU A 34 1.28 11.09 10.36
N ALA A 35 0.07 10.59 10.63
CA ALA A 35 -0.96 11.32 11.35
C ALA A 35 -0.54 11.57 12.82
N SER A 36 0.05 10.57 13.48
CA SER A 36 0.58 10.72 14.84
C SER A 36 1.64 11.82 14.90
N ASP A 37 2.61 11.80 13.98
CA ASP A 37 3.64 12.82 13.86
C ASP A 37 3.04 14.21 13.63
N LEU A 38 2.09 14.33 12.71
CA LEU A 38 1.44 15.60 12.40
C LEU A 38 0.74 16.18 13.64
N LEU A 39 -0.05 15.37 14.35
CA LEU A 39 -0.76 15.79 15.55
C LEU A 39 0.20 16.27 16.63
N TYR A 40 1.33 15.60 16.80
CA TYR A 40 2.34 16.01 17.76
C TYR A 40 3.07 17.28 17.37
N TYR A 41 3.46 17.44 16.10
CA TYR A 41 4.13 18.66 15.67
C TYR A 41 3.21 19.88 15.76
N ILE A 42 1.91 19.70 15.48
CA ILE A 42 0.90 20.72 15.74
C ILE A 42 0.79 20.99 17.25
N GLY A 43 0.65 19.95 18.07
CA GLY A 43 0.50 20.09 19.53
C GLY A 43 1.72 20.70 20.23
N THR A 44 2.92 20.55 19.66
CA THR A 44 4.18 21.10 20.19
C THR A 44 4.63 22.38 19.49
N MET A 45 3.77 23.00 18.66
CA MET A 45 4.07 24.22 17.90
C MET A 45 5.31 24.13 16.99
N ARG A 46 5.65 22.92 16.54
CA ARG A 46 6.77 22.61 15.63
C ARG A 46 6.32 22.67 14.17
N VAL A 47 5.92 23.86 13.74
CA VAL A 47 5.26 24.09 12.43
C VAL A 47 6.14 23.69 11.25
N THR A 48 7.45 23.96 11.30
CA THR A 48 8.38 23.58 10.23
C THR A 48 8.38 22.07 9.96
N GLN A 49 8.39 21.26 11.03
CA GLN A 49 8.33 19.80 10.91
C GLN A 49 6.96 19.34 10.41
N ALA A 50 5.88 19.96 10.87
CA ALA A 50 4.53 19.65 10.39
C ALA A 50 4.39 19.87 8.88
N ILE A 51 4.94 20.97 8.35
CA ILE A 51 4.93 21.28 6.90
C ILE A 51 5.66 20.21 6.10
N LEU A 52 6.76 19.65 6.63
CA LEU A 52 7.50 18.57 5.97
C LEU A 52 6.72 17.25 5.94
N VAL A 53 5.90 16.97 6.96
CA VAL A 53 5.08 15.73 7.02
C VAL A 53 3.88 15.82 6.10
N LEU A 54 3.25 17.01 6.04
CA LEU A 54 1.99 17.25 5.34
C LEU A 54 1.92 16.70 3.90
N PRO A 55 2.92 16.88 3.01
CA PRO A 55 2.85 16.35 1.64
C PRO A 55 2.90 14.83 1.56
N HIS A 56 3.40 14.13 2.58
CA HIS A 56 3.49 12.67 2.59
C HIS A 56 2.15 12.00 2.88
N ILE A 57 1.23 12.70 3.56
CA ILE A 57 -0.12 12.20 3.86
C ILE A 57 -0.93 11.92 2.59
N PRO A 58 -1.12 12.88 1.66
CA PRO A 58 -1.85 12.60 0.43
C PRO A 58 -1.14 11.56 -0.46
N LEU A 59 0.19 11.50 -0.44
CA LEU A 59 0.94 10.47 -1.17
C LEU A 59 0.72 9.07 -0.61
N MET A 60 0.74 8.93 0.72
CA MET A 60 0.45 7.66 1.38
C MET A 60 -1.02 7.26 1.22
N ALA A 61 -1.94 8.22 1.28
CA ALA A 61 -3.36 8.00 1.03
C ALA A 61 -3.62 7.59 -0.42
N LEU A 62 -2.92 8.19 -1.38
CA LEU A 62 -2.97 7.81 -2.79
C LEU A 62 -2.45 6.39 -2.99
N MET A 63 -1.31 6.04 -2.38
CA MET A 63 -0.80 4.67 -2.41
C MET A 63 -1.83 3.69 -1.83
N ALA A 64 -2.37 3.99 -0.64
CA ALA A 64 -3.40 3.17 0.01
C ALA A 64 -4.63 2.97 -0.88
N LEU A 65 -5.13 4.04 -1.49
CA LEU A 65 -6.28 4.00 -2.39
C LEU A 65 -6.03 3.08 -3.58
N MET A 66 -4.84 3.17 -4.20
CA MET A 66 -4.51 2.41 -5.40
C MET A 66 -4.19 0.93 -5.14
N VAL A 67 -3.70 0.59 -3.94
CA VAL A 67 -3.35 -0.81 -3.58
C VAL A 67 -4.48 -1.56 -2.87
N LEU A 68 -5.56 -0.85 -2.49
CA LEU A 68 -6.68 -1.45 -1.77
C LEU A 68 -7.61 -2.19 -2.75
N PRO A 69 -7.78 -3.52 -2.60
CA PRO A 69 -8.66 -4.28 -3.49
C PRO A 69 -10.12 -4.00 -3.14
N GLU A 70 -10.95 -3.76 -4.15
CA GLU A 70 -12.41 -3.60 -3.97
C GLU A 70 -13.03 -4.82 -3.25
N VAL A 71 -12.59 -6.02 -3.61
CA VAL A 71 -13.07 -7.29 -3.02
C VAL A 71 -12.79 -7.32 -1.52
N GLU A 72 -11.61 -6.85 -1.09
CA GLU A 72 -11.26 -6.78 0.33
C GLU A 72 -12.17 -5.80 1.07
N VAL A 73 -12.41 -4.63 0.48
CA VAL A 73 -13.34 -3.64 1.06
C VAL A 73 -14.73 -4.21 1.22
N ARG A 74 -15.23 -4.90 0.20
CA ARG A 74 -16.58 -5.47 0.20
C ARG A 74 -16.78 -6.54 1.29
N LEU A 75 -15.75 -7.31 1.58
CA LEU A 75 -15.82 -8.48 2.47
C LEU A 75 -15.50 -8.15 3.93
N TYR A 76 -14.54 -7.25 4.20
CA TYR A 76 -13.96 -7.10 5.54
C TYR A 76 -14.35 -5.83 6.29
N TYR A 77 -14.84 -4.80 5.59
CA TYR A 77 -15.11 -3.52 6.23
C TYR A 77 -16.59 -3.38 6.60
N PRO A 78 -16.90 -2.75 7.75
CA PRO A 78 -18.27 -2.39 8.07
C PRO A 78 -18.80 -1.45 6.98
N PHE A 79 -19.98 -1.76 6.44
CA PHE A 79 -20.55 -1.09 5.27
C PHE A 79 -19.73 -1.21 3.97
N GLY A 80 -18.78 -2.14 3.90
CA GLY A 80 -17.90 -2.37 2.76
C GLY A 80 -18.63 -2.57 1.43
N ARG A 81 -19.78 -3.27 1.43
CA ARG A 81 -20.64 -3.41 0.24
C ARG A 81 -21.17 -2.09 -0.30
N LYS A 82 -21.40 -1.09 0.57
CA LYS A 82 -21.82 0.26 0.16
C LYS A 82 -20.62 1.12 -0.26
N ILE A 83 -19.46 0.92 0.37
CA ILE A 83 -18.25 1.74 0.14
C ILE A 83 -17.48 1.30 -1.12
N ALA A 84 -17.44 0.00 -1.40
CA ALA A 84 -16.69 -0.60 -2.50
C ALA A 84 -16.92 0.08 -3.87
N PRO A 85 -18.18 0.39 -4.29
CA PRO A 85 -18.40 1.12 -5.54
C PRO A 85 -17.77 2.52 -5.55
N TYR A 86 -17.78 3.23 -4.42
CA TYR A 86 -17.15 4.56 -4.32
C TYR A 86 -15.63 4.49 -4.32
N LEU A 87 -15.05 3.44 -3.71
CA LEU A 87 -13.61 3.18 -3.81
C LEU A 87 -13.19 3.00 -5.26
N LYS A 88 -13.91 2.14 -5.99
CA LYS A 88 -13.62 1.86 -7.39
C LYS A 88 -13.76 3.12 -8.25
N ALA A 89 -14.84 3.88 -8.08
CA ALA A 89 -15.01 5.17 -8.75
C ALA A 89 -13.90 6.18 -8.43
N ALA A 90 -13.37 6.18 -7.20
CA ALA A 90 -12.25 7.03 -6.82
C ALA A 90 -10.93 6.59 -7.49
N GLN A 91 -10.65 5.28 -7.53
CA GLN A 91 -9.50 4.73 -8.26
C GLN A 91 -9.57 5.08 -9.75
N ASP A 92 -10.74 4.91 -10.36
CA ASP A 92 -10.94 5.19 -11.79
C ASP A 92 -10.74 6.69 -12.09
N LYS A 93 -11.24 7.59 -11.23
CA LYS A 93 -10.96 9.04 -11.34
C LYS A 93 -9.47 9.37 -11.20
N VAL A 94 -8.76 8.71 -10.30
CA VAL A 94 -7.31 8.90 -10.16
C VAL A 94 -6.60 8.47 -11.43
N VAL A 95 -6.96 7.32 -11.99
CA VAL A 95 -6.36 6.82 -13.24
C VAL A 95 -6.70 7.72 -14.43
N GLU A 96 -7.90 8.31 -14.47
CA GLU A 96 -8.29 9.28 -15.49
C GLU A 96 -7.38 10.53 -15.46
N HIS A 97 -7.06 11.05 -14.28
CA HIS A 97 -6.22 12.25 -14.13
C HIS A 97 -4.72 11.94 -14.13
N MET A 98 -4.32 10.75 -13.69
CA MET A 98 -2.94 10.28 -13.57
C MET A 98 -2.83 8.84 -14.08
N PRO A 99 -2.80 8.62 -15.42
CA PRO A 99 -2.82 7.28 -16.01
C PRO A 99 -1.69 6.38 -15.54
N CYS A 100 -0.52 6.96 -15.25
CA CYS A 100 0.64 6.24 -14.75
C CYS A 100 0.38 5.51 -13.42
N MET A 101 -0.56 5.98 -12.59
CA MET A 101 -0.88 5.36 -11.29
C MET A 101 -1.54 4.00 -11.41
N SER A 102 -2.08 3.65 -12.59
CA SER A 102 -2.53 2.28 -12.89
C SER A 102 -1.38 1.29 -13.03
N SER A 103 -0.16 1.77 -13.24
CA SER A 103 1.02 0.93 -13.43
C SER A 103 1.64 0.51 -12.10
N LEU A 104 1.97 -0.78 -11.98
CA LEU A 104 2.78 -1.31 -10.89
C LEU A 104 4.11 -0.57 -10.74
N LYS A 105 4.68 -0.06 -11.84
CA LYS A 105 5.93 0.74 -11.86
C LYS A 105 5.79 2.03 -11.05
N ALA A 106 4.68 2.75 -11.24
CA ALA A 106 4.43 3.99 -10.52
C ALA A 106 4.20 3.73 -9.03
N LEU A 107 3.49 2.66 -8.68
CA LEU A 107 3.28 2.25 -7.29
C LEU A 107 4.58 1.77 -6.62
N ALA A 108 5.44 1.06 -7.35
CA ALA A 108 6.78 0.67 -6.88
C ALA A 108 7.66 1.91 -6.64
N GLY A 109 7.65 2.89 -7.54
CA GLY A 109 8.37 4.15 -7.39
C GLY A 109 7.84 5.00 -6.22
N LEU A 110 6.51 5.09 -6.07
CA LEU A 110 5.89 5.82 -4.97
C LEU A 110 6.22 5.17 -3.61
N SER A 111 6.14 3.85 -3.51
CA SER A 111 6.52 3.13 -2.28
C SER A 111 8.02 3.26 -1.98
N PHE A 112 8.88 3.25 -3.01
CA PHE A 112 10.32 3.52 -2.86
C PHE A 112 10.58 4.90 -2.27
N TYR A 113 9.94 5.93 -2.84
CA TYR A 113 10.05 7.31 -2.39
C TYR A 113 9.62 7.45 -0.92
N LEU A 114 8.44 6.92 -0.57
CA LEU A 114 7.92 6.97 0.79
C LEU A 114 8.84 6.22 1.78
N GLY A 115 9.41 5.08 1.35
CA GLY A 115 10.41 4.35 2.11
C GLY A 115 11.67 5.15 2.37
N LEU A 116 12.28 5.72 1.33
CA LEU A 116 13.47 6.56 1.46
C LEU A 116 13.23 7.78 2.35
N CYS A 117 12.12 8.49 2.17
CA CYS A 117 11.76 9.65 2.99
C CYS A 117 11.49 9.29 4.47
N SER A 118 11.17 8.03 4.75
CA SER A 118 11.00 7.54 6.12
C SER A 118 12.31 7.12 6.80
N LEU A 119 13.40 6.86 6.05
CA LEU A 119 14.69 6.43 6.61
C LEU A 119 15.30 7.39 7.64
N PRO A 120 15.29 8.73 7.44
CA PRO A 120 15.78 9.65 8.46
C PRO A 120 15.03 9.56 9.79
N ARG A 121 13.81 9.01 9.80
CA ARG A 121 13.05 8.73 11.05
C ARG A 121 13.43 7.37 11.64
N ALA A 122 13.71 6.38 10.79
CA ALA A 122 14.12 5.04 11.20
C ALA A 122 15.56 4.93 11.74
N VAL A 123 16.51 5.70 11.22
CA VAL A 123 17.95 5.47 11.47
C VAL A 123 18.46 6.09 12.76
N TRP A 124 17.76 7.08 13.32
CA TRP A 124 18.28 7.80 14.49
C TRP A 124 17.84 7.13 15.79
N LEU A 125 18.58 6.08 16.18
CA LEU A 125 18.47 5.39 17.47
C LEU A 125 19.34 6.04 18.58
N LEU A 126 19.88 7.26 18.37
CA LEU A 126 20.74 7.95 19.34
C LEU A 126 20.05 9.20 19.97
N PRO A 127 19.95 9.28 21.32
CA PRO A 127 19.02 10.17 22.03
C PRO A 127 19.06 11.69 21.75
N PRO A 128 20.21 12.37 21.49
CA PRO A 128 20.20 13.83 21.45
C PRO A 128 19.72 14.42 20.11
N VAL A 129 19.58 13.60 19.07
CA VAL A 129 19.26 14.09 17.71
C VAL A 129 18.19 13.24 17.02
N ALA A 130 17.66 12.23 17.72
CA ALA A 130 16.65 11.34 17.16
C ALA A 130 15.31 12.04 16.93
N PHE A 131 14.88 12.06 15.67
CA PHE A 131 13.50 12.33 15.27
C PHE A 131 12.61 11.12 15.62
N LEU A 132 12.68 10.65 16.87
CA LEU A 132 11.73 9.69 17.42
C LEU A 132 10.33 10.30 17.28
N GLY A 133 9.43 9.50 16.73
CA GLY A 133 8.02 9.84 16.63
C GLY A 133 7.42 10.05 18.03
N PRO A 134 6.24 10.69 18.11
CA PRO A 134 5.57 10.97 19.38
C PRO A 134 5.28 9.70 20.18
N LEU A 135 4.84 8.64 19.50
CA LEU A 135 4.58 7.33 20.10
C LEU A 135 5.85 6.70 20.68
N GLU A 136 6.97 6.88 20.00
CA GLU A 136 8.28 6.33 20.38
C GLU A 136 8.89 7.10 21.56
N ARG A 137 8.51 8.37 21.74
CA ARG A 137 8.88 9.18 22.91
C ARG A 137 8.04 8.88 24.15
N VAL A 138 6.83 8.34 23.97
CA VAL A 138 5.91 8.04 25.08
C VAL A 138 6.27 6.70 25.73
N ALA A 139 6.75 5.72 24.98
CA ALA A 139 7.21 4.46 25.54
C ALA A 139 8.29 3.79 24.67
N ASP A 140 9.38 3.36 25.30
CA ASP A 140 10.49 2.61 24.68
C ASP A 140 10.06 1.42 23.81
N PRO A 141 8.99 0.66 24.14
CA PRO A 141 8.52 -0.42 23.28
C PRO A 141 8.10 0.04 21.88
N PHE A 142 7.79 1.30 21.63
CA PHE A 142 7.34 1.74 20.30
C PHE A 142 8.47 2.19 19.37
N ALA A 143 9.72 2.27 19.83
CA ALA A 143 10.86 2.76 19.04
C ALA A 143 11.17 1.94 17.77
N PHE A 144 10.59 0.75 17.62
CA PHE A 144 10.76 -0.08 16.43
C PHE A 144 9.78 0.26 15.29
N LEU A 145 8.76 1.10 15.52
CA LEU A 145 7.66 1.30 14.57
C LEU A 145 8.16 1.93 13.26
N TRP A 146 8.86 3.05 13.31
CA TRP A 146 9.42 3.67 12.09
C TRP A 146 10.46 2.79 11.38
N PRO A 147 11.46 2.20 12.08
CA PRO A 147 12.39 1.27 11.46
C PRO A 147 11.71 0.09 10.74
N THR A 148 10.72 -0.51 11.39
CA THR A 148 10.02 -1.66 10.83
C THR A 148 9.17 -1.24 9.64
N PHE A 149 8.44 -0.12 9.74
CA PHE A 149 7.69 0.43 8.62
C PHE A 149 8.59 0.73 7.41
N SER A 150 9.70 1.44 7.61
CA SER A 150 10.67 1.77 6.56
C SER A 150 11.25 0.53 5.90
N LEU A 151 11.62 -0.48 6.67
CA LEU A 151 12.11 -1.74 6.14
C LEU A 151 11.05 -2.46 5.31
N MET A 152 9.82 -2.56 5.82
CA MET A 152 8.73 -3.25 5.13
C MET A 152 8.33 -2.56 3.82
N ILE A 153 8.29 -1.21 3.78
CA ILE A 153 7.93 -0.47 2.56
C ILE A 153 9.03 -0.50 1.51
N LEU A 154 10.30 -0.50 1.92
CA LEU A 154 11.42 -0.69 1.00
C LEU A 154 11.46 -2.13 0.46
N LEU A 155 11.20 -3.12 1.31
CA LEU A 155 11.11 -4.53 0.88
C LEU A 155 9.95 -4.72 -0.11
N TYR A 156 8.77 -4.15 0.19
CA TYR A 156 7.64 -4.16 -0.73
C TYR A 156 8.00 -3.53 -2.08
N SER A 157 8.63 -2.36 -2.06
CA SER A 157 9.08 -1.67 -3.27
C SER A 157 10.09 -2.50 -4.07
N ALA A 158 11.05 -3.15 -3.40
CA ALA A 158 12.00 -4.05 -4.03
C ALA A 158 11.30 -5.24 -4.70
N CYS A 159 10.35 -5.89 -4.00
CA CYS A 159 9.56 -6.99 -4.57
C CYS A 159 8.73 -6.53 -5.77
N ALA A 160 8.05 -5.38 -5.68
CA ALA A 160 7.26 -4.83 -6.78
C ALA A 160 8.15 -4.50 -8.00
N THR A 161 9.35 -3.96 -7.76
CA THR A 161 10.33 -3.69 -8.81
C THR A 161 10.83 -4.98 -9.47
N MET A 162 11.08 -6.03 -8.70
CA MET A 162 11.49 -7.34 -9.24
C MET A 162 10.41 -7.96 -10.14
N VAL A 163 9.13 -7.84 -9.76
CA VAL A 163 8.01 -8.27 -10.61
C VAL A 163 7.99 -7.51 -11.93
N VAL A 164 8.13 -6.18 -11.87
CA VAL A 164 8.22 -5.34 -13.07
C VAL A 164 9.38 -5.76 -13.99
N ILE A 165 10.56 -6.02 -13.42
CA ILE A 165 11.73 -6.46 -14.19
C ILE A 165 11.44 -7.80 -14.85
N PHE A 166 10.85 -8.75 -14.12
CA PHE A 166 10.51 -10.06 -14.63
C PHE A 166 9.48 -9.99 -15.77
N GLU A 167 8.42 -9.20 -15.62
CA GLU A 167 7.42 -8.96 -16.68
C GLU A 167 8.07 -8.37 -17.94
N CYS A 168 8.98 -7.41 -17.78
CA CYS A 168 9.72 -6.85 -18.89
C CYS A 168 10.60 -7.91 -19.60
N LEU A 169 11.34 -8.71 -18.85
CA LEU A 169 12.20 -9.77 -19.40
C LEU A 169 11.39 -10.84 -20.15
N MET A 170 10.27 -11.29 -19.58
CA MET A 170 9.40 -12.27 -20.23
C MET A 170 8.76 -11.71 -21.50
N GLY A 171 8.39 -10.43 -21.52
CA GLY A 171 7.90 -9.75 -22.72
C GLY A 171 8.94 -9.77 -23.84
N PHE A 172 10.20 -9.41 -23.54
CA PHE A 172 11.29 -9.45 -24.52
C PHE A 172 11.54 -10.86 -25.08
N LEU A 173 11.51 -11.89 -24.23
CA LEU A 173 11.70 -13.28 -24.67
C LEU A 173 10.55 -13.77 -25.55
N SER A 174 9.33 -13.31 -25.31
CA SER A 174 8.16 -13.65 -26.11
C SER A 174 8.22 -13.00 -27.51
N GLU A 175 8.63 -11.74 -27.61
CA GLU A 175 8.75 -11.03 -28.90
C GLU A 175 9.89 -11.59 -29.77
N GLY A 176 10.97 -12.06 -29.16
CA GLY A 176 12.08 -12.73 -29.85
C GLY A 176 11.75 -14.12 -30.42
N SER A 177 10.56 -14.66 -30.14
CA SER A 177 10.10 -15.97 -30.63
C SER A 177 9.02 -15.88 -31.73
N GLY A 178 8.83 -14.69 -32.30
CA GLY A 178 7.96 -14.50 -33.48
C GLY A 178 8.48 -15.33 -34.67
N PRO A 179 7.59 -15.98 -35.45
CA PRO A 179 7.99 -16.95 -36.45
C PRO A 179 8.87 -16.30 -37.52
N GLU A 180 10.07 -16.86 -37.72
CA GLU A 180 10.80 -16.71 -38.97
C GLU A 180 9.82 -17.03 -40.11
N LYS A 181 9.52 -16.03 -40.93
CA LYS A 181 8.93 -16.31 -42.24
C LYS A 181 10.00 -17.03 -43.04
N GLU A 182 9.87 -18.35 -43.13
CA GLU A 182 10.52 -19.12 -44.19
C GLU A 182 9.97 -18.62 -45.52
N ASP A 183 10.81 -17.85 -46.23
CA ASP A 183 10.66 -17.55 -47.66
C ASP A 183 11.29 -18.69 -48.49
#